data_AF-A0A0F2RGX5-F1
#
_entry.id   AF-A0A0F2RGX5-F1
#
_cell.length_a   1.000
_cell.length_b   1.000
_cell.length_c   1.000
_cell.angle_alpha   90.00
_cell.angle_beta   90.00
_cell.angle_gamma   90.00
#
_symmetry.space_group_name_H-M   'P 1'
#
loop_
_entity.id
_entity.type
_entity.pdbx_description
1 polymer ?
#
loop_
_entity_poly.entity_id
_entity_poly.type
_entity_poly.pdbx_seq_one_letter_code
_entity_poly.pdbx_strand_id
1 'polypeptide(L)' 'MIWYGQYNAILILILLAGIIVSFMVEEPGFAIITFALVIFLRICVGFINLLFKAFVGRPLVYNTKIMHTKTGGGVD' A
#
# COMPACT_ATOMS: atom_id res chain seq x y z
N MET A 1 -4.09 -8.39 11.28
CA MET A 1 -4.32 -7.47 10.16
C MET A 1 -4.83 -6.15 10.73
N ILE A 2 -3.96 -5.16 10.92
CA ILE A 2 -4.45 -3.82 11.25
C ILE A 2 -5.32 -3.40 10.07
N TRP A 3 -6.60 -3.20 10.34
CA TRP A 3 -7.59 -2.86 9.33
C TRP A 3 -7.14 -1.53 8.69
N TYR A 4 -7.14 -1.45 7.36
CA TYR A 4 -6.58 -0.32 6.60
C TYR A 4 -7.07 1.06 7.11
N GLY A 5 -8.29 1.11 7.68
CA GLY A 5 -8.84 2.29 8.35
C GLY A 5 -8.10 2.73 9.62
N GLN A 6 -7.70 1.79 10.49
CA GLN A 6 -6.93 2.10 11.71
C GLN A 6 -5.54 2.64 11.37
N TYR A 7 -4.89 2.08 10.36
CA TYR A 7 -3.61 2.58 9.87
C TYR A 7 -3.72 4.03 9.37
N ASN A 8 -4.74 4.33 8.57
CA ASN A 8 -4.96 5.68 8.06
C ASN A 8 -5.29 6.67 9.18
N ALA A 9 -6.05 6.25 10.19
CA ALA A 9 -6.35 7.08 11.36
C ALA A 9 -5.08 7.43 12.17
N ILE A 10 -4.19 6.45 12.37
CA ILE A 10 -2.90 6.67 13.04
C ILE A 10 -2.03 7.66 12.25
N LEU A 11 -1.95 7.51 10.92
CA LEU A 11 -1.18 8.44 10.09
C LEU A 11 -1.71 9.88 10.18
N ILE A 12 -3.04 10.07 10.20
CA ILE A 12 -3.65 11.39 10.36
C ILE A 12 -3.34 11.98 11.74
N LEU A 13 -3.40 11.17 12.80
CA LEU A 13 -3.04 11.61 14.16
C LEU A 13 -1.58 12.06 14.25
N ILE A 14 -0.66 11.32 13.63
CA ILE A 14 0.76 11.68 13.58
C ILE A 14 0.96 13.00 12.82
N LEU A 15 0.23 13.19 11.72
CA LEU A 15 0.32 14.41 10.91
C LEU A 15 -0.21 15.64 11.70
N LEU A 16 -1.32 15.48 12.41
CA LEU A 16 -1.84 16.51 13.34
C LEU A 16 -0.85 16.83 14.46
N ALA A 17 -0.28 15.80 15.10
CA ALA A 17 0.72 16.01 16.15
C ALA A 17 1.97 16.74 15.63
N GLY A 18 2.44 16.39 14.42
CA GLY A 18 3.57 17.07 13.78
C GLY A 18 3.31 18.55 13.51
N ILE A 19 2.09 18.89 13.07
CA ILE A 19 1.69 20.28 12.86
C ILE A 19 1.69 21.05 14.20
N ILE A 20 1.10 20.48 15.25
CA ILE A 20 1.07 21.09 16.58
C ILE A 20 2.49 21.34 17.10
N VAL A 21 3.38 20.35 16.99
CA VAL A 21 4.78 20.48 17.41
C VAL A 21 5.50 21.53 16.58
N SER A 22 5.26 21.61 15.28
CA SER A 22 5.87 22.65 14.42
C SER A 22 5.46 24.06 14.84
N PHE A 23 4.21 24.26 15.28
CA PHE A 23 3.78 25.54 15.86
C PHE A 23 4.43 25.81 17.21
N MET A 24 4.66 24.79 18.05
CA MET A 24 5.29 24.98 19.37
C MET A 24 6.79 25.28 19.28
N VAL A 25 7.47 24.74 18.26
CA VAL A 25 8.92 24.90 18.07
C VAL A 25 9.25 26.12 17.19
N GLU A 26 8.21 26.77 16.63
CA GLU A 26 8.33 27.88 15.66
C GLU A 26 9.20 27.55 14.43
N GLU A 27 9.51 26.27 14.21
CA GLU A 27 10.27 25.78 13.06
C GLU A 27 9.33 25.09 12.06
N PRO A 28 9.12 25.67 10.86
CA PRO A 28 8.28 25.07 9.83
C PRO A 28 8.91 23.79 9.25
N GLY A 29 10.22 23.59 9.41
CA GLY A 29 10.92 22.39 8.96
C GLY A 29 10.37 21.11 9.59
N PHE A 30 9.89 21.18 10.83
CA PHE A 30 9.36 20.03 11.55
C PHE A 30 8.07 19.47 10.91
N ALA A 31 7.20 20.35 10.42
CA ALA A 31 5.98 19.94 9.71
C ALA A 31 6.33 19.22 8.40
N ILE A 32 7.31 19.74 7.66
CA ILE A 32 7.75 19.17 6.37
C ILE A 32 8.38 17.79 6.59
N ILE A 33 9.24 17.64 7.59
CA ILE A 33 9.87 16.35 7.94
C ILE A 33 8.80 15.35 8.33
N THR A 34 7.84 15.73 9.19
CA THR A 34 6.77 14.85 9.63
C THR A 34 5.89 14.41 8.45
N PHE A 35 5.56 15.33 7.54
CA PHE A 35 4.81 15.03 6.33
C PHE A 35 5.55 14.03 5.42
N ALA A 36 6.85 14.26 5.19
CA ALA A 36 7.68 13.34 4.41
C ALA A 36 7.73 11.93 5.03
N LEU A 37 7.82 11.86 6.36
CA LEU A 37 7.85 10.60 7.11
C LEU A 37 6.53 9.83 6.98
N VAL A 38 5.38 10.52 7.02
CA VAL A 38 4.06 9.90 6.81
C VAL A 38 3.93 9.31 5.39
N ILE A 39 4.39 10.05 4.36
CA ILE A 39 4.40 9.55 2.99
C ILE A 39 5.29 8.31 2.87
N PHE A 40 6.49 8.37 3.43
CA PHE A 40 7.43 7.26 3.41
C PHE A 40 6.84 6.00 4.03
N LEU A 41 6.23 6.09 5.22
CA LEU A 41 5.54 4.98 5.86
C LEU A 41 4.43 4.40 4.98
N ARG A 42 3.62 5.26 4.34
CA ARG A 42 2.56 4.83 3.42
C ARG A 42 3.10 4.02 2.25
N ILE A 43 4.23 4.46 1.67
CA ILE A 43 4.90 3.74 0.60
C ILE A 43 5.42 2.39 1.09
N CYS A 44 6.13 2.34 2.23
CA CYS A 44 6.66 1.11 2.81
C CYS A 44 5.56 0.07 3.07
N VAL A 45 4.43 0.48 3.66
CA VAL A 45 3.29 -0.41 3.88
C VAL A 45 2.67 -0.88 2.57
N GLY A 46 2.59 -0.01 1.56
CA GLY A 46 2.17 -0.39 0.20
C GLY A 46 3.07 -1.46 -0.42
N PHE A 47 4.39 -1.31 -0.29
CA PHE A 47 5.37 -2.29 -0.73
C PHE A 47 5.25 -3.62 0.01
N ILE A 48 5.13 -3.59 1.35
CA ILE A 48 4.94 -4.81 2.15
C ILE A 48 3.65 -5.51 1.75
N ASN A 49 2.57 -4.77 1.48
CA ASN A 49 1.30 -5.35 1.03
C ASN A 49 1.42 -5.97 -0.38
N LEU A 50 2.16 -5.33 -1.29
CA LEU A 50 2.46 -5.88 -2.61
C LEU A 50 3.31 -7.15 -2.51
N LEU A 51 4.37 -7.14 -1.71
CA LEU A 51 5.22 -8.29 -1.44
C LEU A 51 4.41 -9.43 -0.81
N PHE A 52 3.60 -9.13 0.22
CA PHE A 52 2.75 -10.13 0.85
C PHE A 52 1.75 -10.74 -0.14
N LYS A 53 1.15 -9.93 -1.02
CA LYS A 53 0.31 -10.44 -2.11
C LYS A 53 1.09 -11.26 -3.13
N ALA A 54 2.34 -10.94 -3.42
CA ALA A 54 3.19 -11.71 -4.33
C ALA A 54 3.64 -13.06 -3.73
N PHE A 55 3.86 -13.12 -2.41
CA PHE A 55 4.28 -14.33 -1.71
C PHE A 55 3.11 -15.24 -1.30
N VAL A 56 1.96 -14.67 -0.91
CA VAL A 56 0.81 -15.43 -0.36
C VAL A 56 -0.35 -15.52 -1.35
N GLY A 57 -0.55 -14.49 -2.18
CA GLY A 57 -1.52 -14.54 -3.27
C GLY A 57 -0.89 -15.24 -4.48
N ARG A 58 -1.65 -16.11 -5.16
CA ARG A 58 -1.22 -16.67 -6.45
C ARG A 58 -0.67 -15.52 -7.31
N PRO A 59 0.57 -15.59 -7.81
CA PRO A 59 1.17 -14.50 -8.54
C PRO A 59 0.25 -14.11 -9.71
N LEU A 60 0.04 -12.80 -9.88
CA LEU A 60 -0.73 -12.17 -10.97
C LEU A 60 -0.22 -12.52 -12.39
N VAL A 61 0.75 -13.43 -12.49
CA VAL A 61 1.48 -13.81 -13.71
C VAL A 61 0.81 -14.97 -14.48
N TYR A 62 -0.17 -15.68 -13.93
CA TYR A 62 -0.81 -16.80 -14.64
C TYR A 62 -2.33 -16.70 -14.72
N ASN A 63 -2.84 -15.62 -15.32
CA ASN A 63 -4.17 -15.66 -15.93
C ASN A 63 -4.18 -15.18 -17.39
N THR A 64 -3.05 -15.31 -18.08
CA THR A 64 -3.13 -15.66 -19.50
C THR A 64 -3.59 -17.10 -19.56
N LYS A 65 -4.91 -17.31 -19.44
CA LYS A 65 -5.55 -18.51 -19.97
C LYS A 65 -5.08 -18.62 -21.41
N ILE A 66 -4.10 -19.47 -21.66
CA ILE A 66 -3.93 -20.08 -22.97
C ILE A 66 -5.27 -20.80 -23.15
N MET A 67 -6.19 -20.17 -23.89
CA MET A 67 -7.36 -20.83 -24.43
C MET A 67 -6.82 -21.93 -25.34
N HIS A 68 -6.48 -23.08 -24.76
CA HIS A 68 -6.53 -24.33 -25.49
C HIS A 68 -8.00 -24.55 -25.82
N THR A 69 -8.42 -23.98 -26.95
CA THR A 69 -9.57 -24.43 -27.71
C THR A 69 -9.37 -25.92 -27.94
N LYS A 70 -9.93 -26.70 -27.04
CA LYS A 70 -10.12 -28.13 -27.19
C LYS A 70 -11.32 -28.30 -28.12
N THR A 71 -11.15 -28.01 -29.41
CA THR A 71 -12.09 -28.50 -30.44
C THR A 71 -11.56 -29.85 -30.88
N GLY A 72 -11.90 -30.88 -30.12
CA GLY A 72 -11.85 -32.25 -30.60
C GLY A 72 -13.27 -32.73 -30.85
N GLY A 73 -13.55 -33.19 -32.07
CA GLY A 73 -14.45 -34.31 -32.30
C GLY A 73 -15.66 -34.09 -33.22
N GLY A 74 -15.60 -34.69 -34.40
CA GLY A 74 -16.67 -34.88 -35.39
C GLY A 74 -16.02 -34.91 -36.77
N VAL A 75 -15.29 -35.95 -37.17
CA VAL A 75 -15.72 -37.31 -37.54
C VAL A 75 -16.87 -37.26 -38.55
N ASP A 76 -16.45 -37.46 -39.81
CA ASP A 76 -17.26 -37.93 -40.93
C ASP A 76 -17.91 -39.29 -40.62
#